data_AF-A0A6B8VEA4-F1
#
_entry.id   AF-A0A6B8VEA4-F1
#
_cell.length_a   1.000
_cell.length_b   1.000
_cell.length_c   1.000
_cell.angle_alpha   90.00
_cell.angle_beta   90.00
_cell.angle_gamma   90.00
#
_symmetry.space_group_name_H-M   'P 1'
#
loop_
_entity.id
_entity.type
_entity.pdbx_description
1 polymer ?
#
loop_
_entity_poly.entity_id
_entity_poly.type
_entity_poly.pdbx_seq_one_letter_code
_entity_poly.pdbx_strand_id
1 'polypeptide(L)'
;MTDAWHLAIDFGTSNTSAAHTSPLSGAIETLALTHRSNLLPSAVYWAGDGIASGENALMQGRKDPANLMLSPKRYIDHDVVQLGGREVQELDLVAAVLRNAIEQAKAQHSGVAPATVTLTHPEAWSAHSLGQLLAAGRRAGLVDAQIRTISEPRAAAMHYAAQQEIPSGKHVAVFDFGGGTLDIAVLQAQQDGNFRVVAAKGDNSLGGRTVDNLMYRWVIAQLEFDDPDFADYVKTAPVSVMHALESSVREAKEVLSDASSATITVSTPQGERDILLTRDEFNNIIEESVTRGVELTRAALEQAGVNGSDTPLYLTGGSSRIPHVQNRLAEVGMVERLDDPKTVVSRGALRATMHGFSAGSDGSTTAAQPAVNPAATTTEQFSKPQSDPYANPYANPPREATASPTSGQPSAKKASMVNFNSATPKSGSGFKKWLYAGIAAVVVLGAGAMIVPNMLGGQETFQVSPQMDEKHLARVDSKTAEIMPAAFLEKIDYCNNPSKSYSSLDWAKDKESRSCRFVKDLPAAPANTGYYTNNFDVFQGATAKDVYEAMKNSDSTKREFQKAKGNRPEVVAVEQNKYTAIAVWYEKDEYLVFFDEYAQPTDNEVAQWGQYFGFLKK
;
A
#
# COMPACT_ATOMS: atom_id res chain seq x y z
N MET A 1 -8.33 -45.82 -1.69
CA MET A 1 -8.63 -44.52 -1.04
C MET A 1 -8.56 -43.49 -2.15
N THR A 2 -9.36 -42.42 -2.14
CA THR A 2 -9.06 -41.28 -3.02
C THR A 2 -7.79 -40.65 -2.48
N ASP A 3 -6.74 -40.59 -3.29
CA ASP A 3 -5.49 -39.97 -2.85
C ASP A 3 -5.77 -38.51 -2.47
N ALA A 4 -5.14 -38.09 -1.37
CA ALA A 4 -5.32 -36.75 -0.84
C ALA A 4 -4.82 -35.73 -1.88
N TRP A 5 -5.70 -34.82 -2.31
CA TRP A 5 -5.34 -33.81 -3.29
C TRP A 5 -4.89 -32.52 -2.62
N HIS A 6 -3.95 -31.83 -3.26
CA HIS A 6 -3.26 -30.66 -2.73
C HIS A 6 -3.48 -29.46 -3.65
N LEU A 7 -3.61 -28.27 -3.06
CA LEU A 7 -3.80 -27.00 -3.77
C LEU A 7 -2.68 -26.03 -3.38
N ALA A 8 -2.21 -25.25 -4.34
CA ALA A 8 -1.42 -24.04 -4.09
C ALA A 8 -2.07 -22.85 -4.79
N ILE A 9 -2.15 -21.72 -4.09
CA ILE A 9 -2.75 -20.49 -4.57
C ILE A 9 -1.70 -19.39 -4.50
N ASP A 10 -1.45 -18.78 -5.63
CA ASP A 10 -0.60 -17.62 -5.77
C ASP A 10 -1.47 -16.36 -5.84
N PHE A 11 -1.62 -15.69 -4.70
CA PHE A 11 -2.43 -14.49 -4.57
C PHE A 11 -1.61 -13.27 -5.04
N GLY A 12 -1.60 -13.00 -6.34
CA GLY A 12 -0.89 -11.86 -6.93
C GLY A 12 -1.71 -10.55 -6.93
N THR A 13 -1.01 -9.42 -7.08
CA THR A 13 -1.60 -8.06 -6.98
C THR A 13 -2.67 -7.74 -8.03
N SER A 14 -2.55 -8.30 -9.24
CA SER A 14 -3.50 -8.08 -10.34
C SER A 14 -4.25 -9.36 -10.74
N ASN A 15 -3.60 -10.52 -10.62
CA ASN A 15 -4.19 -11.82 -10.91
C ASN A 15 -3.75 -12.82 -9.85
N THR A 16 -4.62 -13.77 -9.56
CA THR A 16 -4.38 -14.96 -8.75
C THR A 16 -4.19 -16.15 -9.69
N SER A 17 -3.15 -16.95 -9.48
CA SER A 17 -2.94 -18.23 -10.16
C SER A 17 -3.09 -19.39 -9.17
N ALA A 18 -3.33 -20.60 -9.65
CA ALA A 18 -3.40 -21.78 -8.79
C ALA A 18 -2.89 -23.03 -9.50
N ALA A 19 -2.38 -23.97 -8.72
CA ALA A 19 -1.96 -25.29 -9.17
C ALA A 19 -2.54 -26.36 -8.24
N HIS A 20 -2.89 -27.51 -8.80
CA HIS A 20 -3.44 -28.65 -8.06
C HIS A 20 -2.79 -29.97 -8.48
N THR A 21 -2.89 -30.97 -7.61
CA THR A 21 -2.58 -32.36 -7.97
C THR A 21 -3.73 -32.92 -8.79
N SER A 22 -3.49 -33.29 -10.04
CA SER A 22 -4.50 -33.80 -10.96
C SER A 22 -5.25 -35.01 -10.39
N PRO A 23 -6.59 -35.05 -10.45
CA PRO A 23 -7.36 -36.21 -10.01
C PRO A 23 -7.18 -37.45 -10.93
N LEU A 24 -6.60 -37.28 -12.12
CA LEU A 24 -6.37 -38.35 -13.08
C LEU A 24 -4.93 -38.88 -13.07
N SER A 25 -3.95 -37.97 -13.02
CA SER A 25 -2.52 -38.29 -13.19
C SER A 25 -1.71 -38.21 -11.90
N GLY A 26 -2.23 -37.56 -10.85
CA GLY A 26 -1.46 -37.16 -9.66
C GLY A 26 -0.40 -36.08 -9.92
N ALA A 27 -0.24 -35.61 -11.17
CA ALA A 27 0.76 -34.62 -11.55
C ALA A 27 0.39 -33.20 -11.11
N ILE A 28 1.38 -32.31 -11.09
CA ILE A 28 1.19 -30.87 -10.83
C ILE A 28 0.67 -30.20 -12.10
N GLU A 29 -0.61 -29.85 -12.09
CA GLU A 29 -1.30 -29.18 -13.19
C GLU A 29 -1.69 -27.75 -12.78
N THR A 30 -1.69 -26.81 -13.72
CA THR A 30 -2.20 -25.45 -13.48
C THR A 30 -3.73 -25.49 -13.52
N LEU A 31 -4.37 -24.87 -12.53
CA LEU A 31 -5.82 -24.85 -12.43
C LEU A 31 -6.44 -23.81 -13.37
N ALA A 32 -7.37 -24.24 -14.22
CA ALA A 32 -8.26 -23.33 -14.94
C ALA A 32 -9.22 -22.62 -13.96
N LEU A 33 -8.88 -21.38 -13.59
CA LEU A 33 -9.62 -20.57 -12.62
C LEU A 33 -10.81 -19.83 -13.24
N THR A 34 -10.85 -19.66 -14.55
CA THR A 34 -12.02 -19.14 -15.28
C THR A 34 -12.24 -19.94 -16.56
N HIS A 35 -13.40 -19.77 -17.20
CA HIS A 35 -13.73 -20.44 -18.48
C HIS A 35 -12.76 -20.12 -19.63
N ARG A 36 -11.90 -19.10 -19.49
CA ARG A 36 -11.01 -18.60 -20.55
C ARG A 36 -9.54 -18.54 -20.14
N SER A 37 -9.22 -18.83 -18.88
CA SER A 37 -7.90 -18.52 -18.31
C SER A 37 -7.55 -19.39 -17.10
N ASN A 38 -6.25 -19.62 -16.94
CA ASN A 38 -5.64 -20.18 -15.72
C ASN A 38 -5.45 -19.13 -14.61
N LEU A 39 -5.98 -17.92 -14.81
CA LEU A 39 -5.80 -16.77 -13.94
C LEU A 39 -7.17 -16.17 -13.55
N LEU A 40 -7.37 -15.98 -12.26
CA LEU A 40 -8.49 -15.22 -11.70
C LEU A 40 -8.04 -13.76 -11.51
N PRO A 41 -8.74 -12.74 -12.03
CA PRO A 41 -8.42 -11.35 -11.68
C PRO A 41 -8.51 -11.15 -10.17
N SER A 42 -7.48 -10.55 -9.55
CA SER A 42 -7.48 -10.25 -8.10
C SER A 42 -8.33 -9.03 -7.77
N ALA A 43 -9.53 -8.93 -8.36
CA ALA A 43 -10.47 -7.84 -8.16
C ALA A 43 -11.64 -8.29 -7.29
N VAL A 44 -12.20 -7.36 -6.52
CA VAL A 44 -13.35 -7.54 -5.65
C VAL A 44 -14.37 -6.42 -5.86
N TYR A 45 -15.64 -6.72 -5.70
CA TYR A 45 -16.74 -5.78 -5.87
C TYR A 45 -17.77 -5.94 -4.76
N TRP A 46 -18.16 -4.84 -4.13
CA TRP A 46 -19.18 -4.86 -3.08
C TRP A 46 -20.59 -4.89 -3.69
N ALA A 47 -21.27 -6.04 -3.60
CA ALA A 47 -22.59 -6.27 -4.19
C ALA A 47 -23.77 -5.81 -3.31
N GLY A 48 -23.51 -5.30 -2.10
CA GLY A 48 -24.54 -4.88 -1.15
C GLY A 48 -24.88 -5.96 -0.12
N ASP A 49 -25.03 -7.20 -0.57
CA ASP A 49 -25.28 -8.41 0.24
C ASP A 49 -24.05 -9.32 0.42
N GLY A 50 -22.96 -9.02 -0.30
CA GLY A 50 -21.69 -9.74 -0.21
C GLY A 50 -20.60 -9.14 -1.08
N ILE A 51 -19.49 -9.87 -1.21
CA ILE A 51 -18.33 -9.48 -2.02
C ILE A 51 -18.22 -10.45 -3.20
N ALA A 52 -18.39 -9.94 -4.42
CA ALA A 52 -18.04 -10.65 -5.63
C ALA A 52 -16.53 -10.54 -5.89
N SER A 53 -15.92 -11.53 -6.55
CA SER A 53 -14.50 -11.51 -6.92
C SER A 53 -14.26 -12.01 -8.35
N GLY A 54 -13.07 -11.74 -8.91
CA GLY A 54 -12.69 -12.21 -10.24
C GLY A 54 -13.36 -11.47 -11.40
N GLU A 55 -13.62 -12.18 -12.50
CA GLU A 55 -14.32 -11.62 -13.68
C GLU A 55 -15.69 -11.01 -13.31
N ASN A 56 -16.40 -11.59 -12.33
CA ASN A 56 -17.69 -11.08 -11.85
C ASN A 56 -17.57 -9.72 -11.13
N ALA A 57 -16.46 -9.45 -10.46
CA ALA A 57 -16.20 -8.14 -9.87
C ALA A 57 -15.96 -7.09 -10.96
N LEU A 58 -15.08 -7.41 -11.92
CA LEU A 58 -14.78 -6.53 -13.06
C LEU A 58 -16.03 -6.20 -13.89
N MET A 59 -16.90 -7.19 -14.16
CA MET A 59 -18.14 -6.98 -14.93
C MET A 59 -19.13 -6.04 -14.24
N GLN A 60 -19.25 -6.10 -12.91
CA GLN A 60 -20.13 -5.22 -12.14
C GLN A 60 -19.52 -3.82 -12.00
N GLY A 61 -18.24 -3.74 -11.67
CA GLY A 61 -17.51 -2.47 -11.52
C GLY A 61 -17.43 -1.60 -12.78
N ARG A 62 -17.61 -2.18 -13.98
CA ARG A 62 -17.79 -1.39 -15.22
C ARG A 62 -18.98 -0.42 -15.17
N LYS A 63 -20.03 -0.74 -14.40
CA LYS A 63 -21.24 0.10 -14.24
C LYS A 63 -21.19 0.96 -12.97
N ASP A 64 -20.58 0.43 -11.92
CA ASP A 64 -20.45 1.10 -10.62
C ASP A 64 -19.00 0.96 -10.10
N PRO A 65 -18.07 1.76 -10.62
CA PRO A 65 -16.65 1.64 -10.28
C PRO A 65 -16.35 2.06 -8.83
N ALA A 66 -17.24 2.81 -8.17
CA ALA A 66 -17.05 3.21 -6.78
C ALA A 66 -17.02 1.99 -5.83
N ASN A 67 -17.74 0.92 -6.17
CA ASN A 67 -17.79 -0.33 -5.39
C ASN A 67 -16.76 -1.39 -5.86
N LEU A 68 -15.85 -1.06 -6.78
CA LEU A 68 -14.80 -1.95 -7.31
C LEU A 68 -13.43 -1.67 -6.68
N MET A 69 -12.74 -2.73 -6.23
CA MET A 69 -11.32 -2.67 -5.89
C MET A 69 -10.53 -3.69 -6.72
N LEU A 70 -9.51 -3.22 -7.43
CA LEU A 70 -8.73 -4.01 -8.41
C LEU A 70 -7.52 -4.76 -7.82
N SER A 71 -7.06 -4.40 -6.63
CA SER A 71 -5.81 -4.92 -6.04
C SER A 71 -5.83 -4.91 -4.50
N PRO A 72 -6.70 -5.72 -3.84
CA PRO A 72 -6.79 -5.82 -2.37
C PRO A 72 -5.44 -6.18 -1.73
N LYS A 73 -4.59 -7.00 -2.39
CA LYS A 73 -3.22 -7.31 -1.91
C LYS A 73 -2.39 -6.09 -1.49
N ARG A 74 -2.61 -4.90 -2.09
CA ARG A 74 -1.87 -3.67 -1.71
C ARG A 74 -2.30 -3.07 -0.36
N TYR A 75 -3.45 -3.48 0.15
CA TYR A 75 -4.01 -3.04 1.42
C TYR A 75 -3.86 -4.07 2.54
N ILE A 76 -3.18 -5.21 2.31
CA ILE A 76 -3.08 -6.33 3.25
C ILE A 76 -2.69 -5.95 4.69
N ASP A 77 -1.90 -4.87 4.87
CA ASP A 77 -1.47 -4.34 6.17
C ASP A 77 -2.47 -3.35 6.82
N HIS A 78 -3.67 -3.21 6.25
CA HIS A 78 -4.79 -2.43 6.79
C HIS A 78 -5.85 -3.39 7.33
N ASP A 79 -6.49 -3.04 8.46
CA ASP A 79 -7.65 -3.78 8.95
C ASP A 79 -8.92 -3.46 8.14
N VAL A 80 -9.09 -2.18 7.78
CA VAL A 80 -10.24 -1.64 7.05
C VAL A 80 -9.82 -0.81 5.84
N VAL A 81 -10.65 -0.84 4.80
CA VAL A 81 -10.52 -0.05 3.58
C VAL A 81 -11.84 0.63 3.22
N GLN A 82 -11.77 1.75 2.49
CA GLN A 82 -12.94 2.45 1.97
C GLN A 82 -13.32 1.92 0.59
N LEU A 83 -14.56 1.42 0.45
CA LEU A 83 -15.08 0.86 -0.82
C LEU A 83 -16.53 1.29 -1.05
N GLY A 84 -16.76 2.15 -2.05
CA GLY A 84 -18.09 2.71 -2.33
C GLY A 84 -18.62 3.60 -1.21
N GLY A 85 -17.74 4.33 -0.53
CA GLY A 85 -18.09 5.21 0.59
C GLY A 85 -18.45 4.49 1.90
N ARG A 86 -18.00 3.25 2.07
CA ARG A 86 -18.18 2.45 3.29
C ARG A 86 -16.86 1.84 3.75
N GLU A 87 -16.72 1.62 5.05
CA GLU A 87 -15.64 0.80 5.61
C GLU A 87 -15.94 -0.69 5.38
N VAL A 88 -14.96 -1.41 4.86
CA VAL A 88 -14.99 -2.87 4.65
C VAL A 88 -13.72 -3.46 5.26
N GLN A 89 -13.85 -4.60 5.94
CA GLN A 89 -12.69 -5.36 6.44
C GLN A 89 -11.86 -5.84 5.24
N GLU A 90 -10.58 -5.47 5.17
CA GLU A 90 -9.69 -5.90 4.07
C GLU A 90 -9.56 -7.44 4.05
N LEU A 91 -9.53 -8.03 5.25
CA LEU A 91 -9.59 -9.47 5.48
C LEU A 91 -10.71 -10.18 4.68
N ASP A 92 -11.89 -9.56 4.59
CA ASP A 92 -13.03 -10.12 3.86
C ASP A 92 -12.86 -10.01 2.34
N LEU A 93 -12.17 -8.97 1.86
CA LEU A 93 -11.84 -8.78 0.45
C LEU A 93 -10.84 -9.84 -0.02
N VAL A 94 -9.73 -10.03 0.70
CA VAL A 94 -8.74 -11.09 0.40
C VAL A 94 -9.38 -12.47 0.49
N ALA A 95 -10.19 -12.73 1.53
CA ALA A 95 -10.90 -14.00 1.68
C ALA A 95 -11.90 -14.26 0.54
N ALA A 96 -12.49 -13.25 -0.08
CA ALA A 96 -13.39 -13.41 -1.23
C ALA A 96 -12.64 -13.81 -2.52
N VAL A 97 -11.38 -13.40 -2.70
CA VAL A 97 -10.53 -13.87 -3.81
C VAL A 97 -10.09 -15.32 -3.55
N LEU A 98 -9.56 -15.61 -2.36
CA LEU A 98 -9.10 -16.97 -1.99
C LEU A 98 -10.24 -18.00 -2.07
N ARG A 99 -11.43 -17.67 -1.53
CA ARG A 99 -12.60 -18.56 -1.56
C ARG A 99 -13.02 -18.90 -2.99
N ASN A 100 -12.95 -17.95 -3.91
CA ASN A 100 -13.28 -18.19 -5.32
C ASN A 100 -12.30 -19.22 -5.92
N ALA A 101 -10.98 -19.01 -5.77
CA ALA A 101 -9.99 -19.97 -6.23
C ALA A 101 -10.16 -21.37 -5.60
N ILE A 102 -10.47 -21.46 -4.31
CA ILE A 102 -10.73 -22.72 -3.59
C ILE A 102 -11.98 -23.43 -4.16
N GLU A 103 -13.08 -22.71 -4.40
CA GLU A 103 -14.31 -23.32 -4.94
C GLU A 103 -14.15 -23.77 -6.41
N GLN A 104 -13.41 -23.03 -7.24
CA GLN A 104 -13.04 -23.50 -8.58
C GLN A 104 -12.19 -24.79 -8.52
N ALA A 105 -11.24 -24.85 -7.59
CA ALA A 105 -10.42 -26.04 -7.39
C ALA A 105 -11.26 -27.26 -6.95
N LYS A 106 -12.15 -27.07 -5.95
CA LYS A 106 -13.09 -28.10 -5.48
C LYS A 106 -14.03 -28.57 -6.60
N ALA A 107 -14.48 -27.69 -7.50
CA ALA A 107 -15.33 -28.08 -8.63
C ALA A 107 -14.64 -29.10 -9.55
N GLN A 108 -13.33 -28.96 -9.79
CA GLN A 108 -12.53 -29.93 -10.56
C GLN A 108 -12.26 -31.24 -9.77
N HIS A 109 -12.39 -31.22 -8.44
CA HIS A 109 -12.24 -32.36 -7.54
C HIS A 109 -13.57 -32.93 -7.01
N SER A 110 -14.64 -32.86 -7.82
CA SER A 110 -15.98 -33.39 -7.45
C SER A 110 -16.55 -32.86 -6.13
N GLY A 111 -16.18 -31.63 -5.75
CA GLY A 111 -16.59 -30.97 -4.51
C GLY A 111 -15.75 -31.31 -3.27
N VAL A 112 -14.81 -32.26 -3.36
CA VAL A 112 -13.96 -32.68 -2.25
C VAL A 112 -12.98 -31.57 -1.87
N ALA A 113 -12.89 -31.22 -0.58
CA ALA A 113 -11.94 -30.22 -0.10
C ALA A 113 -10.47 -30.70 -0.20
N PRO A 114 -9.50 -29.81 -0.44
CA PRO A 114 -8.09 -30.19 -0.49
C PRO A 114 -7.57 -30.61 0.89
N ALA A 115 -6.62 -31.54 0.93
CA ALA A 115 -5.93 -31.91 2.15
C ALA A 115 -4.99 -30.78 2.64
N THR A 116 -4.47 -29.98 1.72
CA THR A 116 -3.58 -28.84 2.02
C THR A 116 -3.83 -27.68 1.06
N VAL A 117 -3.71 -26.45 1.54
CA VAL A 117 -3.65 -25.25 0.71
C VAL A 117 -2.39 -24.47 1.04
N THR A 118 -1.50 -24.30 0.07
CA THR A 118 -0.26 -23.53 0.21
C THR A 118 -0.44 -22.17 -0.44
N LEU A 119 -0.41 -21.10 0.36
CA LEU A 119 -0.54 -19.72 -0.09
C LEU A 119 0.85 -19.11 -0.33
N THR A 120 1.02 -18.35 -1.41
CA THR A 120 2.27 -17.62 -1.67
C THR A 120 2.24 -16.19 -1.10
N HIS A 121 3.42 -15.63 -0.87
CA HIS A 121 3.61 -14.23 -0.44
C HIS A 121 4.97 -13.69 -0.89
N PRO A 122 5.17 -12.36 -1.02
CA PRO A 122 6.49 -11.77 -1.23
C PRO A 122 7.43 -12.08 -0.05
N GLU A 123 8.73 -12.28 -0.30
CA GLU A 123 9.71 -12.58 0.76
C GLU A 123 9.85 -11.44 1.77
N ALA A 124 9.65 -10.18 1.34
CA ALA A 124 9.75 -8.99 2.17
C ALA A 124 8.53 -8.72 3.08
N TRP A 125 7.48 -9.54 3.02
CA TRP A 125 6.27 -9.34 3.84
C TRP A 125 6.52 -9.51 5.33
N SER A 126 5.83 -8.69 6.12
CA SER A 126 5.93 -8.71 7.58
C SER A 126 5.17 -9.89 8.19
N ALA A 127 5.45 -10.20 9.46
CA ALA A 127 4.66 -11.15 10.22
C ALA A 127 3.17 -10.75 10.35
N HIS A 128 2.85 -9.44 10.29
CA HIS A 128 1.47 -8.96 10.25
C HIS A 128 0.80 -9.29 8.91
N SER A 129 1.45 -8.97 7.78
CA SER A 129 0.96 -9.25 6.42
C SER A 129 0.70 -10.76 6.22
N LEU A 130 1.60 -11.60 6.74
CA LEU A 130 1.44 -13.06 6.78
C LEU A 130 0.28 -13.50 7.69
N GLY A 131 0.13 -12.88 8.86
CA GLY A 131 -1.00 -13.11 9.76
C GLY A 131 -2.34 -12.80 9.10
N GLN A 132 -2.43 -11.70 8.37
CA GLN A 132 -3.62 -11.29 7.61
C GLN A 132 -3.92 -12.28 6.45
N LEU A 133 -2.90 -12.76 5.73
CA LEU A 133 -3.07 -13.79 4.70
C LEU A 133 -3.57 -15.13 5.26
N LEU A 134 -2.99 -15.58 6.38
CA LEU A 134 -3.43 -16.79 7.10
C LEU A 134 -4.86 -16.64 7.62
N ALA A 135 -5.20 -15.49 8.20
CA ALA A 135 -6.56 -15.17 8.63
C ALA A 135 -7.53 -15.12 7.44
N ALA A 136 -7.13 -14.61 6.28
CA ALA A 136 -7.94 -14.60 5.07
C ALA A 136 -8.19 -16.02 4.56
N GLY A 137 -7.21 -16.92 4.65
CA GLY A 137 -7.36 -18.35 4.38
C GLY A 137 -8.39 -19.02 5.31
N ARG A 138 -8.31 -18.76 6.62
CA ARG A 138 -9.33 -19.21 7.59
C ARG A 138 -10.72 -18.68 7.24
N ARG A 139 -10.82 -17.38 6.96
CA ARG A 139 -12.06 -16.69 6.58
C ARG A 139 -12.62 -17.19 5.25
N ALA A 140 -11.77 -17.67 4.34
CA ALA A 140 -12.13 -18.35 3.09
C ALA A 140 -12.72 -19.76 3.31
N GLY A 141 -12.60 -20.33 4.52
CA GLY A 141 -13.18 -21.62 4.90
C GLY A 141 -12.17 -22.75 5.08
N LEU A 142 -10.87 -22.45 5.14
CA LEU A 142 -9.82 -23.41 5.43
C LEU A 142 -9.64 -23.59 6.95
N VAL A 143 -9.25 -24.78 7.39
CA VAL A 143 -8.80 -25.00 8.79
C VAL A 143 -7.28 -24.93 8.89
N ASP A 144 -6.76 -24.44 10.01
CA ASP A 144 -5.33 -24.16 10.22
C ASP A 144 -4.39 -25.29 9.78
N ALA A 145 -4.72 -26.55 10.08
CA ALA A 145 -3.92 -27.71 9.69
C ALA A 145 -3.77 -27.92 8.16
N GLN A 146 -4.63 -27.32 7.35
CA GLN A 146 -4.53 -27.33 5.88
C GLN A 146 -3.59 -26.23 5.36
N ILE A 147 -3.47 -25.10 6.06
CA ILE A 147 -2.86 -23.88 5.52
C ILE A 147 -1.33 -23.92 5.68
N ARG A 148 -0.62 -23.70 4.58
CA ARG A 148 0.83 -23.47 4.51
C ARG A 148 1.12 -22.13 3.87
N THR A 149 2.31 -21.60 4.13
CA THR A 149 2.80 -20.39 3.46
C THR A 149 4.22 -20.62 2.94
N ILE A 150 4.49 -20.18 1.71
CA ILE A 150 5.81 -20.20 1.08
C ILE A 150 6.03 -18.88 0.36
N SER A 151 7.25 -18.35 0.35
CA SER A 151 7.50 -17.13 -0.41
C SER A 151 7.52 -17.39 -1.92
N GLU A 152 7.02 -16.42 -2.68
CA GLU A 152 6.97 -16.39 -4.14
C GLU A 152 8.33 -16.75 -4.80
N PRO A 153 9.49 -16.16 -4.40
CA PRO A 153 10.78 -16.55 -4.97
C PRO A 153 11.24 -17.97 -4.59
N ARG A 154 10.92 -18.48 -3.39
CA ARG A 154 11.24 -19.87 -3.04
C ARG A 154 10.40 -20.85 -3.85
N ALA A 155 9.12 -20.55 -4.04
CA ALA A 155 8.24 -21.32 -4.90
C ALA A 155 8.75 -21.33 -6.36
N ALA A 156 9.08 -20.17 -6.92
CA ALA A 156 9.69 -20.06 -8.26
C ALA A 156 10.98 -20.90 -8.40
N ALA A 157 11.89 -20.82 -7.41
CA ALA A 157 13.12 -21.62 -7.40
C ALA A 157 12.84 -23.13 -7.37
N MET A 158 11.87 -23.59 -6.57
CA MET A 158 11.44 -25.00 -6.55
C MET A 158 10.89 -25.47 -7.89
N HIS A 159 10.19 -24.59 -8.63
CA HIS A 159 9.70 -24.93 -9.98
C HIS A 159 10.81 -25.03 -11.02
N TYR A 160 11.76 -24.08 -10.99
CA TYR A 160 12.93 -24.07 -11.89
C TYR A 160 13.86 -25.27 -11.62
N ALA A 161 14.18 -25.54 -10.35
CA ALA A 161 15.08 -26.62 -9.92
C ALA A 161 14.65 -28.03 -10.36
N ALA A 162 13.35 -28.20 -10.63
CA ALA A 162 12.77 -29.46 -11.09
C ALA A 162 12.88 -29.70 -12.60
N GLN A 163 13.28 -28.68 -13.36
CA GLN A 163 13.51 -28.75 -14.80
C GLN A 163 15.00 -28.60 -15.14
N GLN A 164 15.70 -27.77 -14.37
CA GLN A 164 17.15 -27.60 -14.42
C GLN A 164 17.70 -27.84 -13.01
N GLU A 165 18.36 -28.98 -12.78
CA GLU A 165 18.88 -29.35 -11.47
C GLU A 165 19.90 -28.32 -10.96
N ILE A 166 19.68 -27.77 -9.76
CA ILE A 166 20.63 -26.88 -9.08
C ILE A 166 21.33 -27.68 -7.97
N PRO A 167 22.64 -27.97 -8.10
CA PRO A 167 23.38 -28.65 -7.04
C PRO A 167 23.41 -27.87 -5.73
N SER A 168 23.37 -28.57 -4.59
CA SER A 168 23.46 -27.93 -3.26
C SER A 168 24.66 -26.98 -3.16
N GLY A 169 24.44 -25.79 -2.61
CA GLY A 169 25.41 -24.72 -2.50
C GLY A 169 25.48 -23.78 -3.72
N LYS A 170 24.92 -24.17 -4.87
CA LYS A 170 24.73 -23.28 -6.04
C LYS A 170 23.54 -22.36 -5.85
N HIS A 171 23.47 -21.33 -6.70
CA HIS A 171 22.50 -20.25 -6.58
C HIS A 171 21.60 -20.15 -7.82
N VAL A 172 20.41 -19.60 -7.62
CA VAL A 172 19.51 -19.08 -8.65
C VAL A 172 19.01 -17.73 -8.19
N ALA A 173 18.92 -16.76 -9.10
CA ALA A 173 18.25 -15.50 -8.86
C ALA A 173 16.85 -15.58 -9.46
N VAL A 174 15.83 -15.16 -8.70
CA VAL A 174 14.46 -14.98 -9.18
C VAL A 174 14.20 -13.49 -9.34
N PHE A 175 13.65 -13.10 -10.48
CA PHE A 175 13.20 -11.75 -10.80
C PHE A 175 11.70 -11.79 -11.06
N ASP A 176 10.89 -11.41 -10.07
CA ASP A 176 9.43 -11.35 -10.20
C ASP A 176 8.97 -9.93 -10.53
N PHE A 177 8.68 -9.67 -11.80
CA PHE A 177 8.08 -8.41 -12.22
C PHE A 177 6.56 -8.57 -12.30
N GLY A 178 5.94 -8.41 -11.14
CA GLY A 178 4.52 -8.60 -10.93
C GLY A 178 3.63 -7.50 -11.50
N GLY A 179 2.38 -7.51 -11.08
CA GLY A 179 1.39 -6.49 -11.47
C GLY A 179 1.54 -5.16 -10.74
N GLY A 180 2.17 -5.14 -9.56
CA GLY A 180 2.28 -3.94 -8.72
C GLY A 180 3.48 -3.88 -7.79
N THR A 181 4.39 -4.85 -7.86
CA THR A 181 5.70 -4.87 -7.19
C THR A 181 6.73 -5.49 -8.14
N LEU A 182 8.00 -5.22 -7.87
CA LEU A 182 9.15 -5.89 -8.46
C LEU A 182 9.97 -6.47 -7.32
N ASP A 183 10.16 -7.78 -7.31
CA ASP A 183 10.84 -8.50 -6.25
C ASP A 183 12.00 -9.33 -6.83
N ILE A 184 13.21 -9.15 -6.29
CA ILE A 184 14.41 -9.89 -6.70
C ILE A 184 14.95 -10.64 -5.49
N ALA A 185 15.14 -11.95 -5.62
CA ALA A 185 15.75 -12.77 -4.57
C ALA A 185 16.85 -13.66 -5.15
N VAL A 186 18.02 -13.67 -4.53
CA VAL A 186 19.05 -14.69 -4.80
C VAL A 186 18.90 -15.78 -3.76
N LEU A 187 18.76 -17.02 -4.23
CA LEU A 187 18.51 -18.19 -3.41
C LEU A 187 19.63 -19.22 -3.59
N GLN A 188 20.01 -19.88 -2.50
CA GLN A 188 20.98 -20.97 -2.48
C GLN A 188 20.26 -22.31 -2.29
N ALA A 189 20.51 -23.28 -3.18
CA ALA A 189 20.04 -24.65 -3.03
C ALA A 189 20.66 -25.30 -1.78
N GLN A 190 19.84 -25.96 -0.97
CA GLN A 190 20.24 -26.66 0.26
C GLN A 190 20.28 -28.19 0.05
N GLN A 191 20.88 -28.92 0.98
CA GLN A 191 21.05 -30.39 0.88
C GLN A 191 19.74 -31.18 1.01
N ASP A 192 18.73 -30.58 1.63
CA ASP A 192 17.38 -31.14 1.80
C ASP A 192 16.47 -30.88 0.58
N GLY A 193 16.99 -30.25 -0.47
CA GLY A 193 16.24 -29.86 -1.66
C GLY A 193 15.46 -28.55 -1.53
N ASN A 194 15.53 -27.84 -0.39
CA ASN A 194 14.93 -26.52 -0.22
C ASN A 194 15.86 -25.39 -0.70
N PHE A 195 15.32 -24.17 -0.69
CA PHE A 195 16.06 -22.95 -1.02
C PHE A 195 16.12 -21.99 0.16
N ARG A 196 17.31 -21.45 0.43
CA ARG A 196 17.55 -20.38 1.40
C ARG A 196 17.78 -19.07 0.65
N VAL A 197 17.01 -18.03 0.93
CA VAL A 197 17.28 -16.69 0.41
C VAL A 197 18.56 -16.15 1.05
N VAL A 198 19.50 -15.70 0.22
CA VAL A 198 20.80 -15.13 0.66
C VAL A 198 20.88 -13.62 0.42
N ALA A 199 20.14 -13.10 -0.55
CA ALA A 199 19.92 -11.66 -0.74
C ALA A 199 18.53 -11.42 -1.30
N ALA A 200 17.93 -10.28 -0.97
CA ALA A 200 16.69 -9.80 -1.55
C ALA A 200 16.79 -8.30 -1.84
N LYS A 201 16.17 -7.84 -2.93
CA LYS A 201 15.95 -6.45 -3.32
C LYS A 201 14.53 -6.34 -3.89
N GLY A 202 14.00 -5.14 -3.99
CA GLY A 202 12.70 -4.94 -4.63
C GLY A 202 12.24 -3.49 -4.60
N ASP A 203 11.08 -3.28 -5.19
CA ASP A 203 10.41 -1.98 -5.26
C ASP A 203 8.88 -2.17 -5.27
N ASN A 204 8.23 -1.76 -4.18
CA ASN A 204 6.78 -1.87 -3.98
C ASN A 204 5.95 -0.86 -4.81
N SER A 205 6.62 0.04 -5.54
CA SER A 205 6.02 1.05 -6.41
C SER A 205 6.16 0.71 -7.90
N LEU A 206 7.00 -0.25 -8.25
CA LEU A 206 7.34 -0.63 -9.63
C LEU A 206 6.65 -1.95 -10.00
N GLY A 207 5.66 -1.91 -10.89
CA GLY A 207 4.97 -3.10 -11.38
C GLY A 207 4.34 -2.88 -12.75
N GLY A 208 3.65 -3.89 -13.26
CA GLY A 208 2.90 -3.80 -14.52
C GLY A 208 1.90 -2.63 -14.58
N ARG A 209 1.31 -2.24 -13.44
CA ARG A 209 0.45 -1.05 -13.31
C ARG A 209 1.21 0.27 -13.38
N THR A 210 2.47 0.31 -12.98
CA THR A 210 3.34 1.50 -13.11
C THR A 210 3.60 1.76 -14.59
N VAL A 211 3.87 0.70 -15.36
CA VAL A 211 3.95 0.75 -16.83
C VAL A 211 2.63 1.21 -17.46
N ASP A 212 1.48 0.68 -17.02
CA ASP A 212 0.17 1.12 -17.50
C ASP A 212 -0.04 2.63 -17.26
N ASN A 213 0.38 3.17 -16.11
CA ASN A 213 0.28 4.61 -15.81
C ASN A 213 1.21 5.47 -16.67
N LEU A 214 2.43 4.99 -16.99
CA LEU A 214 3.34 5.70 -17.90
C LEU A 214 2.77 5.79 -19.31
N MET A 215 2.21 4.68 -19.81
CA MET A 215 1.52 4.63 -21.10
C MET A 215 0.25 5.49 -21.11
N TYR A 216 -0.54 5.50 -20.03
CA TYR A 216 -1.72 6.38 -19.91
C TYR A 216 -1.32 7.86 -20.02
N ARG A 217 -0.26 8.29 -19.33
CA ARG A 217 0.26 9.67 -19.41
C ARG A 217 0.74 10.01 -20.83
N TRP A 218 1.45 9.09 -21.48
CA TRP A 218 1.88 9.26 -22.86
C TRP A 218 0.67 9.42 -23.81
N VAL A 219 -0.40 8.64 -23.64
CA VAL A 219 -1.65 8.79 -24.39
C VAL A 219 -2.28 10.16 -24.20
N ILE A 220 -2.38 10.66 -22.96
CA ILE A 220 -2.90 12.02 -22.71
C ILE A 220 -2.02 13.06 -23.41
N ALA A 221 -0.70 12.92 -23.38
CA ALA A 221 0.22 13.85 -24.06
C ALA A 221 0.10 13.80 -25.60
N GLN A 222 -0.17 12.64 -26.21
CA GLN A 222 -0.49 12.55 -27.65
C GLN A 222 -1.80 13.27 -27.96
N LEU A 223 -2.85 13.04 -27.17
CA LEU A 223 -4.14 13.74 -27.34
C LEU A 223 -4.00 15.25 -27.16
N GLU A 224 -3.20 15.73 -26.19
CA GLU A 224 -2.92 17.15 -26.00
C GLU A 224 -2.24 17.82 -27.20
N PHE A 225 -1.50 17.04 -28.01
CA PHE A 225 -0.85 17.52 -29.22
C PHE A 225 -1.80 17.49 -30.43
N ASP A 226 -2.57 16.41 -30.60
CA ASP A 226 -3.43 16.19 -31.77
C ASP A 226 -4.82 16.85 -31.66
N ASP A 227 -5.43 16.83 -30.47
CA ASP A 227 -6.82 17.25 -30.21
C ASP A 227 -6.99 17.74 -28.75
N PRO A 228 -6.58 18.98 -28.43
CA PRO A 228 -6.55 19.49 -27.06
C PRO A 228 -7.91 19.47 -26.35
N ASP A 229 -9.00 19.79 -27.08
CA ASP A 229 -10.36 19.80 -26.53
C ASP A 229 -10.81 18.39 -26.12
N PHE A 230 -10.46 17.37 -26.91
CA PHE A 230 -10.71 15.97 -26.58
C PHE A 230 -9.84 15.52 -25.39
N ALA A 231 -8.57 15.96 -25.33
CA ALA A 231 -7.69 15.66 -24.20
C ALA A 231 -8.24 16.21 -22.87
N ASP A 232 -8.74 17.45 -22.86
CA ASP A 232 -9.33 18.08 -21.67
C ASP A 232 -10.63 17.40 -21.24
N TYR A 233 -11.43 16.88 -22.19
CA TYR A 233 -12.53 15.97 -21.85
C TYR A 233 -12.02 14.70 -21.18
N VAL A 234 -11.04 14.00 -21.75
CA VAL A 234 -10.53 12.72 -21.20
C VAL A 234 -9.97 12.89 -19.79
N LYS A 235 -9.25 13.99 -19.50
CA LYS A 235 -8.74 14.33 -18.15
C LYS A 235 -9.84 14.51 -17.10
N THR A 236 -11.05 14.88 -17.52
CA THR A 236 -12.20 15.17 -16.65
C THR A 236 -13.35 14.17 -16.83
N ALA A 237 -13.10 13.07 -17.56
CA ALA A 237 -14.13 12.15 -17.99
C ALA A 237 -14.73 11.34 -16.82
N PRO A 238 -15.95 10.81 -16.98
CA PRO A 238 -16.52 9.86 -16.02
C PRO A 238 -15.61 8.65 -15.80
N VAL A 239 -15.58 8.12 -14.58
CA VAL A 239 -14.71 7.00 -14.16
C VAL A 239 -14.83 5.77 -15.07
N SER A 240 -15.99 5.54 -15.68
CA SER A 240 -16.19 4.47 -16.68
C SER A 240 -15.36 4.64 -17.96
N VAL A 241 -15.15 5.89 -18.42
CA VAL A 241 -14.28 6.22 -19.56
C VAL A 241 -12.81 6.03 -19.17
N MET A 242 -12.44 6.48 -17.97
CA MET A 242 -11.07 6.29 -17.44
C MET A 242 -10.70 4.81 -17.38
N HIS A 243 -11.57 3.95 -16.81
CA HIS A 243 -11.34 2.50 -16.77
C HIS A 243 -11.35 1.82 -18.14
N ALA A 244 -12.11 2.33 -19.12
CA ALA A 244 -12.05 1.84 -20.48
C ALA A 244 -10.68 2.13 -21.11
N LEU A 245 -10.16 3.33 -20.91
CA LEU A 245 -8.82 3.72 -21.34
C LEU A 245 -7.71 2.93 -20.63
N GLU A 246 -7.78 2.78 -19.29
CA GLU A 246 -6.86 1.91 -18.53
C GLU A 246 -6.86 0.46 -19.06
N SER A 247 -8.03 -0.04 -19.47
CA SER A 247 -8.15 -1.38 -20.05
C SER A 247 -7.47 -1.46 -21.42
N SER A 248 -7.73 -0.50 -22.31
CA SER A 248 -7.10 -0.45 -23.64
C SER A 248 -5.57 -0.27 -23.56
N VAL A 249 -5.10 0.58 -22.65
CA VAL A 249 -3.66 0.76 -22.37
C VAL A 249 -3.01 -0.55 -21.91
N ARG A 250 -3.64 -1.26 -20.97
CA ARG A 250 -3.14 -2.55 -20.47
C ARG A 250 -3.14 -3.63 -21.56
N GLU A 251 -4.18 -3.67 -22.39
CA GLU A 251 -4.27 -4.59 -23.52
C GLU A 251 -3.18 -4.29 -24.56
N ALA A 252 -2.94 -3.01 -24.89
CA ALA A 252 -1.85 -2.60 -25.78
C ALA A 252 -0.46 -2.98 -25.23
N LYS A 253 -0.21 -2.80 -23.92
CA LYS A 253 1.03 -3.25 -23.26
C LYS A 253 1.24 -4.77 -23.40
N GLU A 254 0.18 -5.54 -23.19
CA GLU A 254 0.24 -7.01 -23.34
C GLU A 254 0.49 -7.38 -24.82
N VAL A 255 -0.21 -6.75 -25.78
CA VAL A 255 0.03 -6.94 -27.23
C VAL A 255 1.47 -6.59 -27.64
N LEU A 256 2.03 -5.48 -27.13
CA LEU A 256 3.41 -5.05 -27.44
C LEU A 256 4.50 -6.03 -26.99
N SER A 257 4.17 -6.95 -26.08
CA SER A 257 5.08 -8.03 -25.69
C SER A 257 5.30 -9.03 -26.84
N ASP A 258 4.31 -9.20 -27.72
CA ASP A 258 4.35 -10.12 -28.87
C ASP A 258 4.47 -9.38 -30.23
N ALA A 259 3.68 -8.33 -30.45
CA ALA A 259 3.65 -7.53 -31.69
C ALA A 259 4.53 -6.26 -31.65
N SER A 260 5.01 -5.81 -32.81
CA SER A 260 5.86 -4.61 -32.96
C SER A 260 5.12 -3.28 -32.73
N SER A 261 3.79 -3.30 -32.69
CA SER A 261 2.95 -2.15 -32.41
C SER A 261 1.59 -2.60 -31.87
N ALA A 262 0.88 -1.69 -31.22
CA ALA A 262 -0.50 -1.86 -30.76
C ALA A 262 -1.28 -0.55 -30.92
N THR A 263 -2.60 -0.66 -31.06
CA THR A 263 -3.50 0.50 -31.03
C THR A 263 -4.11 0.64 -29.64
N ILE A 264 -4.07 1.87 -29.10
CA ILE A 264 -4.81 2.25 -27.90
C ILE A 264 -6.04 3.05 -28.35
N THR A 265 -7.23 2.56 -28.03
CA THR A 265 -8.50 3.18 -28.43
C THR A 265 -9.08 3.96 -27.25
N VAL A 266 -9.29 5.25 -27.45
CA VAL A 266 -9.86 6.18 -26.47
C VAL A 266 -11.34 6.41 -26.80
N SER A 267 -12.21 5.52 -26.34
CA SER A 267 -13.65 5.61 -26.58
C SER A 267 -14.35 6.56 -25.61
N THR A 268 -14.97 7.62 -26.13
CA THR A 268 -15.73 8.61 -25.32
C THR A 268 -17.12 8.88 -25.92
N PRO A 269 -18.05 9.48 -25.15
CA PRO A 269 -19.31 10.01 -25.70
C PRO A 269 -19.14 11.11 -26.77
N GLN A 270 -17.95 11.73 -26.87
CA GLN A 270 -17.63 12.73 -27.90
C GLN A 270 -17.07 12.10 -29.19
N GLY A 271 -16.75 10.81 -29.17
CA GLY A 271 -16.15 10.07 -30.28
C GLY A 271 -14.99 9.19 -29.81
N GLU A 272 -14.38 8.50 -30.76
CA GLU A 272 -13.23 7.62 -30.52
C GLU A 272 -11.96 8.22 -31.14
N ARG A 273 -10.81 7.91 -30.56
CA ARG A 273 -9.47 8.20 -31.12
C ARG A 273 -8.63 6.94 -31.00
N ASP A 274 -8.03 6.51 -32.10
CA ASP A 274 -7.09 5.40 -32.14
C ASP A 274 -5.67 5.96 -32.20
N ILE A 275 -4.84 5.61 -31.21
CA ILE A 275 -3.43 6.02 -31.12
C ILE A 275 -2.58 4.79 -31.35
N LEU A 276 -1.75 4.82 -32.39
CA LEU A 276 -0.78 3.77 -32.66
C LEU A 276 0.45 3.99 -31.77
N LEU A 277 0.86 2.96 -31.04
CA LEU A 277 2.10 2.93 -30.26
C LEU A 277 2.99 1.80 -30.80
N THR A 278 4.25 2.13 -31.14
CA THR A 278 5.26 1.13 -31.51
C THR A 278 5.98 0.56 -30.28
N ARG A 279 6.60 -0.60 -30.43
CA ARG A 279 7.42 -1.21 -29.38
C ARG A 279 8.61 -0.34 -28.99
N ASP A 280 9.23 0.37 -29.94
CA ASP A 280 10.40 1.21 -29.64
C ASP A 280 10.01 2.45 -28.83
N GLU A 281 8.87 3.09 -29.14
CA GLU A 281 8.28 4.14 -28.32
C GLU A 281 7.90 3.62 -26.92
N PHE A 282 7.30 2.43 -26.85
CA PHE A 282 6.98 1.78 -25.57
C PHE A 282 8.23 1.51 -24.73
N ASN A 283 9.31 1.01 -25.34
CA ASN A 283 10.59 0.78 -24.65
C ASN A 283 11.14 2.10 -24.07
N ASN A 284 11.05 3.21 -24.83
CA ASN A 284 11.44 4.54 -24.36
C ASN A 284 10.57 5.02 -23.18
N ILE A 285 9.25 4.78 -23.22
CA ILE A 285 8.30 5.15 -22.15
C ILE A 285 8.65 4.44 -20.82
N ILE A 286 9.17 3.22 -20.86
CA ILE A 286 9.46 2.40 -19.67
C ILE A 286 10.95 2.35 -19.28
N GLU A 287 11.83 3.03 -20.01
CA GLU A 287 13.28 2.86 -19.93
C GLU A 287 13.84 3.05 -18.50
N GLU A 288 13.40 4.11 -17.80
CA GLU A 288 13.78 4.36 -16.40
C GLU A 288 13.32 3.24 -15.46
N SER A 289 12.09 2.74 -15.66
CA SER A 289 11.50 1.65 -14.86
C SER A 289 12.24 0.32 -15.09
N VAL A 290 12.65 0.04 -16.32
CA VAL A 290 13.45 -1.16 -16.65
C VAL A 290 14.86 -1.03 -16.09
N THR A 291 15.52 0.12 -16.28
CA THR A 291 16.85 0.39 -15.71
C THR A 291 16.86 0.24 -14.19
N ARG A 292 15.82 0.72 -13.48
CA ARG A 292 15.68 0.51 -12.04
C ARG A 292 15.64 -0.98 -11.65
N GLY A 293 14.93 -1.81 -12.40
CA GLY A 293 14.91 -3.26 -12.16
C GLY A 293 16.25 -3.94 -12.42
N VAL A 294 16.98 -3.50 -13.44
CA VAL A 294 18.34 -3.97 -13.75
C VAL A 294 19.33 -3.61 -12.62
N GLU A 295 19.27 -2.39 -12.09
CA GLU A 295 20.07 -1.95 -10.93
C GLU A 295 19.80 -2.80 -9.68
N LEU A 296 18.51 -3.01 -9.35
CA LEU A 296 18.12 -3.84 -8.21
C LEU A 296 18.59 -5.29 -8.38
N THR A 297 18.62 -5.80 -9.61
CA THR A 297 19.15 -7.14 -9.92
C THR A 297 20.66 -7.22 -9.69
N ARG A 298 21.43 -6.25 -10.21
CA ARG A 298 22.88 -6.14 -9.95
C ARG A 298 23.16 -6.09 -8.44
N ALA A 299 22.47 -5.22 -7.71
CA ALA A 299 22.64 -5.05 -6.28
C ALA A 299 22.23 -6.28 -5.45
N ALA A 300 21.32 -7.13 -5.94
CA ALA A 300 20.97 -8.41 -5.30
C ALA A 300 22.07 -9.46 -5.49
N LEU A 301 22.62 -9.59 -6.70
CA LEU A 301 23.72 -10.50 -7.02
C LEU A 301 25.01 -10.10 -6.27
N GLU A 302 25.32 -8.81 -6.22
CA GLU A 302 26.43 -8.25 -5.44
C GLU A 302 26.28 -8.52 -3.95
N GLN A 303 25.09 -8.29 -3.36
CA GLN A 303 24.83 -8.59 -1.95
C GLN A 303 24.96 -10.10 -1.64
N ALA A 304 24.61 -10.97 -2.59
CA ALA A 304 24.80 -12.42 -2.46
C ALA A 304 26.25 -12.88 -2.71
N GLY A 305 27.13 -12.01 -3.24
CA GLY A 305 28.51 -12.35 -3.59
C GLY A 305 28.64 -13.31 -4.77
N VAL A 306 27.70 -13.27 -5.73
CA VAL A 306 27.65 -14.18 -6.88
C VAL A 306 27.77 -13.44 -8.21
N ASN A 307 28.28 -14.11 -9.24
CA ASN A 307 28.34 -13.59 -10.60
C ASN A 307 27.07 -13.98 -11.38
N GLY A 308 26.47 -13.04 -12.10
CA GLY A 308 25.32 -13.26 -12.97
C GLY A 308 25.60 -14.14 -14.20
N SER A 309 26.86 -14.30 -14.62
CA SER A 309 27.21 -15.27 -15.68
C SER A 309 27.02 -16.73 -15.24
N ASP A 310 27.16 -16.99 -13.93
CA ASP A 310 27.22 -18.33 -13.35
C ASP A 310 25.97 -18.64 -12.48
N THR A 311 25.07 -17.66 -12.36
CA THR A 311 23.84 -17.70 -11.56
C THR A 311 22.66 -17.49 -12.50
N PRO A 312 21.84 -18.53 -12.77
CA PRO A 312 20.65 -18.37 -13.60
C PRO A 312 19.70 -17.32 -13.03
N LEU A 313 19.22 -16.41 -13.87
CA LEU A 313 18.27 -15.37 -13.54
C LEU A 313 16.90 -15.78 -14.08
N TYR A 314 16.14 -16.49 -13.25
CA TYR A 314 14.82 -17.01 -13.60
C TYR A 314 13.76 -15.93 -13.49
N LEU A 315 13.06 -15.66 -14.61
CA LEU A 315 12.06 -14.61 -14.67
C LEU A 315 10.65 -15.12 -14.33
N THR A 316 10.00 -14.46 -13.37
CA THR A 316 8.60 -14.69 -12.98
C THR A 316 7.80 -13.38 -13.05
N GLY A 317 6.48 -13.46 -12.86
CA GLY A 317 5.61 -12.30 -12.95
C GLY A 317 5.22 -11.92 -14.39
N GLY A 318 4.03 -11.34 -14.54
CA GLY A 318 3.45 -11.05 -15.86
C GLY A 318 4.23 -10.01 -16.68
N SER A 319 4.87 -9.04 -16.02
CA SER A 319 5.57 -7.93 -16.67
C SER A 319 6.95 -8.35 -17.20
N SER A 320 7.51 -9.45 -16.69
CA SER A 320 8.74 -10.07 -17.23
C SER A 320 8.58 -10.61 -18.66
N ARG A 321 7.36 -10.68 -19.20
CA ARG A 321 7.11 -10.98 -20.62
C ARG A 321 7.52 -9.86 -21.57
N ILE A 322 7.68 -8.62 -21.08
CA ILE A 322 8.12 -7.48 -21.89
C ILE A 322 9.54 -7.76 -22.44
N PRO A 323 9.75 -7.80 -23.78
CA PRO A 323 11.05 -8.14 -24.36
C PRO A 323 12.19 -7.21 -23.93
N HIS A 324 11.91 -5.92 -23.71
CA HIS A 324 12.91 -4.96 -23.25
C HIS A 324 13.47 -5.31 -21.86
N VAL A 325 12.61 -5.75 -20.93
CA VAL A 325 13.04 -6.24 -19.61
C VAL A 325 14.01 -7.42 -19.77
N GLN A 326 13.68 -8.38 -20.62
CA GLN A 326 14.51 -9.57 -20.86
C GLN A 326 15.88 -9.20 -21.46
N ASN A 327 15.88 -8.33 -22.48
CA ASN A 327 17.10 -7.87 -23.14
C ASN A 327 18.04 -7.12 -22.18
N ARG A 328 17.48 -6.24 -21.35
CA ARG A 328 18.25 -5.43 -20.40
C ARG A 328 18.77 -6.24 -19.20
N LEU A 329 18.05 -7.28 -18.78
CA LEU A 329 18.54 -8.22 -17.77
C LEU A 329 19.62 -9.17 -18.31
N ALA A 330 19.64 -9.46 -19.62
CA ALA A 330 20.71 -10.24 -20.25
C ALA A 330 22.07 -9.51 -20.22
N GLU A 331 22.10 -8.19 -19.97
CA GLU A 331 23.32 -7.43 -19.67
C GLU A 331 23.89 -7.73 -18.26
N VAL A 332 23.10 -8.37 -17.38
CA VAL A 332 23.45 -8.65 -15.98
C VAL A 332 23.83 -10.11 -15.77
N GLY A 333 23.13 -11.03 -16.44
CA GLY A 333 23.34 -12.46 -16.25
C GLY A 333 22.53 -13.35 -17.19
N MET A 334 22.62 -14.66 -16.95
CA MET A 334 21.96 -15.67 -17.78
C MET A 334 20.45 -15.69 -17.54
N VAL A 335 19.68 -15.00 -18.38
CA VAL A 335 18.21 -14.91 -18.32
C VAL A 335 17.57 -16.25 -18.69
N GLU A 336 16.92 -16.89 -17.73
CA GLU A 336 16.19 -18.14 -17.88
C GLU A 336 14.68 -17.92 -17.94
N ARG A 337 14.02 -18.61 -18.88
CA ARG A 337 12.58 -18.49 -19.16
C ARG A 337 11.98 -19.89 -19.29
N LEU A 338 11.44 -20.40 -18.19
CA LEU A 338 10.77 -21.71 -18.11
C LEU A 338 9.29 -21.52 -17.78
N ASP A 339 8.44 -22.13 -18.61
CA ASP A 339 6.97 -22.09 -18.57
C ASP A 339 6.35 -20.67 -18.58
N ASP A 340 5.05 -20.57 -18.31
CA ASP A 340 4.35 -19.30 -18.19
C ASP A 340 4.67 -18.60 -16.85
N PRO A 341 5.37 -17.44 -16.85
CA PRO A 341 5.77 -16.74 -15.62
C PRO A 341 4.59 -16.28 -14.75
N LYS A 342 3.34 -16.33 -15.26
CA LYS A 342 2.11 -16.07 -14.49
C LYS A 342 1.62 -17.28 -13.66
N THR A 343 2.25 -18.46 -13.75
CA THR A 343 1.77 -19.72 -13.12
C THR A 343 2.86 -20.53 -12.40
N VAL A 344 4.14 -20.22 -12.65
CA VAL A 344 5.29 -20.97 -12.13
C VAL A 344 5.41 -20.91 -10.60
N VAL A 345 4.96 -19.80 -10.00
CA VAL A 345 4.91 -19.58 -8.56
C VAL A 345 3.92 -20.56 -7.88
N SER A 346 2.67 -20.66 -8.34
CA SER A 346 1.71 -21.62 -7.77
C SER A 346 2.12 -23.08 -8.01
N ARG A 347 2.65 -23.42 -9.19
CA ARG A 347 3.18 -24.77 -9.48
C ARG A 347 4.36 -25.14 -8.58
N GLY A 348 5.27 -24.21 -8.35
CA GLY A 348 6.42 -24.38 -7.46
C GLY A 348 6.04 -24.51 -5.99
N ALA A 349 5.04 -23.75 -5.53
CA ALA A 349 4.47 -23.86 -4.19
C ALA A 349 3.80 -25.22 -3.96
N LEU A 350 3.08 -25.74 -4.95
CA LEU A 350 2.53 -27.09 -4.89
C LEU A 350 3.64 -28.15 -4.87
N ARG A 351 4.66 -27.99 -5.72
CA ARG A 351 5.82 -28.88 -5.76
C ARG A 351 6.51 -28.96 -4.41
N ALA A 352 6.82 -27.83 -3.77
CA ALA A 352 7.38 -27.80 -2.42
C ALA A 352 6.52 -28.64 -1.45
N THR A 353 5.20 -28.43 -1.48
CA THR A 353 4.23 -29.16 -0.64
C THR A 353 4.31 -30.68 -0.87
N MET A 354 4.41 -31.13 -2.12
CA MET A 354 4.55 -32.56 -2.47
C MET A 354 5.90 -33.15 -2.09
N HIS A 355 6.97 -32.34 -2.00
CA HIS A 355 8.28 -32.73 -1.48
C HIS A 355 8.37 -32.70 0.06
N GLY A 356 7.24 -32.53 0.76
CA GLY A 356 7.19 -32.57 2.23
C GLY A 356 7.33 -31.21 2.92
N PHE A 357 7.31 -30.10 2.17
CA PHE A 357 7.27 -28.76 2.76
C PHE A 357 6.01 -28.61 3.63
N SER A 358 6.24 -28.31 4.91
CA SER A 358 5.22 -28.37 5.97
C SER A 358 5.09 -27.08 6.77
N ALA A 359 5.79 -26.00 6.40
CA ALA A 359 5.74 -24.74 7.13
C ALA A 359 4.34 -24.09 7.07
N GLY A 360 3.76 -23.86 8.24
CA GLY A 360 2.45 -23.25 8.43
C GLY A 360 2.30 -22.61 9.82
N SER A 361 1.28 -21.76 9.93
CA SER A 361 0.79 -20.98 11.09
C SER A 361 1.74 -20.10 11.92
N ASP A 362 3.00 -20.48 12.11
CA ASP A 362 3.87 -19.86 13.11
C ASP A 362 4.80 -18.84 12.45
N GLY A 363 4.50 -17.54 12.64
CA GLY A 363 5.20 -16.40 12.03
C GLY A 363 6.65 -16.15 12.48
N SER A 364 7.38 -17.21 12.86
CA SER A 364 8.79 -17.16 13.26
C SER A 364 9.70 -17.33 12.04
N THR A 365 9.77 -16.31 11.19
CA THR A 365 10.85 -16.23 10.17
C THR A 365 12.18 -15.93 10.86
N THR A 366 13.17 -16.80 10.66
CA THR A 366 14.57 -16.49 10.98
C THR A 366 14.99 -15.22 10.25
N ALA A 367 15.53 -14.25 10.98
CA ALA A 367 15.76 -12.89 10.49
C ALA A 367 16.55 -12.84 9.17
N ALA A 368 15.89 -12.36 8.12
CA ALA A 368 16.55 -11.90 6.89
C ALA A 368 17.20 -10.53 7.15
N GLN A 369 18.43 -10.32 6.66
CA GLN A 369 19.11 -9.04 6.79
C GLN A 369 18.47 -7.98 5.87
N PRO A 370 18.21 -6.75 6.35
CA PRO A 370 17.66 -5.70 5.52
C PRO A 370 18.66 -5.29 4.43
N ALA A 371 18.15 -5.11 3.22
CA ALA A 371 18.97 -4.86 2.05
C ALA A 371 19.44 -3.40 1.99
N VAL A 372 20.75 -3.20 1.86
CA VAL A 372 21.37 -1.86 1.78
C VAL A 372 21.07 -1.21 0.42
N ASN A 373 20.73 0.08 0.41
CA ASN A 373 20.62 0.92 -0.80
C ASN A 373 21.97 1.60 -1.11
N PRO A 374 22.57 1.40 -2.30
CA PRO A 374 23.71 2.18 -2.76
C PRO A 374 23.29 3.18 -3.86
N ALA A 375 23.05 4.44 -3.48
CA ALA A 375 23.06 5.58 -4.42
C ALA A 375 23.17 6.92 -3.67
N ALA A 376 24.38 7.47 -3.61
CA ALA A 376 24.62 8.87 -3.30
C ALA A 376 25.88 9.33 -4.06
N THR A 377 25.88 10.59 -4.54
CA THR A 377 26.86 11.21 -5.46
C THR A 377 26.85 10.61 -6.88
N THR A 378 26.84 11.38 -7.98
CA THR A 378 27.14 12.81 -8.20
C THR A 378 26.04 13.60 -8.94
N THR A 379 25.99 14.91 -8.67
CA THR A 379 25.11 15.90 -9.30
C THR A 379 25.63 16.45 -10.62
N GLU A 380 24.76 16.62 -11.62
CA GLU A 380 24.75 17.81 -12.50
C GLU A 380 23.31 18.31 -12.70
N GLN A 381 23.16 19.59 -13.05
CA GLN A 381 21.91 20.34 -12.93
C GLN A 381 21.13 20.41 -14.24
N PHE A 382 19.84 20.06 -14.24
CA PHE A 382 18.84 20.68 -15.13
C PHE A 382 17.47 20.83 -14.41
N SER A 383 16.63 21.72 -14.94
CA SER A 383 15.59 22.44 -14.19
C SER A 383 14.23 21.74 -14.03
N LYS A 384 13.49 22.12 -12.97
CA LYS A 384 12.08 21.73 -12.68
C LYS A 384 11.11 22.06 -13.84
N PRO A 385 10.00 21.31 -13.98
CA PRO A 385 8.72 21.74 -13.38
C PRO A 385 8.14 20.82 -12.28
N GLN A 386 7.02 21.23 -11.65
CA GLN A 386 6.36 20.54 -10.53
C GLN A 386 5.08 19.78 -10.95
N SER A 387 4.87 18.59 -10.38
CA SER A 387 3.60 18.17 -9.75
C SER A 387 3.72 16.81 -9.05
N ASP A 388 3.17 16.67 -7.84
CA ASP A 388 3.10 15.39 -7.13
C ASP A 388 1.93 14.52 -7.68
N PRO A 389 2.15 13.25 -8.03
CA PRO A 389 1.17 12.47 -8.79
C PRO A 389 0.18 11.63 -7.97
N TYR A 390 0.12 11.77 -6.63
CA TYR A 390 -0.69 10.90 -5.75
C TYR A 390 -1.63 11.67 -4.81
N ALA A 391 -2.42 12.60 -5.37
CA ALA A 391 -3.59 13.15 -4.68
C ALA A 391 -4.87 12.47 -5.19
N ASN A 392 -5.70 11.96 -4.28
CA ASN A 392 -7.01 11.37 -4.59
C ASN A 392 -7.99 12.46 -5.06
N PRO A 393 -8.48 12.45 -6.33
CA PRO A 393 -9.27 13.56 -6.87
C PRO A 393 -10.76 13.54 -6.48
N TYR A 394 -11.22 12.56 -5.70
CA TYR A 394 -12.66 12.29 -5.51
C TYR A 394 -13.32 12.96 -4.28
N ALA A 395 -12.65 13.91 -3.61
CA ALA A 395 -13.22 14.64 -2.47
C ALA A 395 -14.07 15.85 -2.92
N ASN A 396 -15.37 15.65 -3.15
CA ASN A 396 -16.32 16.75 -3.36
C ASN A 396 -16.80 17.36 -2.02
N PRO A 397 -16.89 18.70 -1.88
CA PRO A 397 -17.41 19.34 -0.67
C PRO A 397 -18.95 19.31 -0.58
N PRO A 398 -19.55 19.54 0.61
CA PRO A 398 -21.00 19.53 0.79
C PRO A 398 -21.69 20.68 0.04
N ARG A 399 -22.86 20.40 -0.56
CA ARG A 399 -23.75 21.46 -1.08
C ARG A 399 -24.71 21.96 -0.01
N GLU A 400 -24.67 23.25 0.27
CA GLU A 400 -25.76 23.94 0.97
C GLU A 400 -27.01 24.06 0.07
N ALA A 401 -28.18 24.09 0.69
CA ALA A 401 -29.46 24.26 0.01
C ALA A 401 -29.89 25.73 0.02
N THR A 402 -30.19 26.29 -1.15
CA THR A 402 -30.84 27.61 -1.28
C THR A 402 -32.09 27.53 -2.17
N ALA A 403 -33.08 28.36 -1.85
CA ALA A 403 -34.47 28.19 -2.29
C ALA A 403 -34.78 28.77 -3.68
N SER A 404 -35.92 28.33 -4.23
CA SER A 404 -36.54 28.84 -5.46
C SER A 404 -36.83 30.34 -5.43
N PRO A 405 -37.05 30.96 -6.60
CA PRO A 405 -38.43 31.36 -6.89
C PRO A 405 -38.96 31.04 -8.30
N THR A 406 -40.26 31.24 -8.44
CA THR A 406 -41.17 30.82 -9.52
C THR A 406 -41.17 31.66 -10.81
N SER A 407 -41.69 31.02 -11.87
CA SER A 407 -42.64 31.53 -12.90
C SER A 407 -42.13 31.64 -14.35
N GLY A 408 -43.01 31.32 -15.32
CA GLY A 408 -42.83 31.64 -16.75
C GLY A 408 -42.87 30.46 -17.75
N GLN A 409 -44.04 29.86 -17.99
CA GLN A 409 -44.32 29.21 -19.29
C GLN A 409 -44.88 30.26 -20.28
N PRO A 410 -44.71 30.08 -21.61
CA PRO A 410 -45.87 29.62 -22.37
C PRO A 410 -45.59 28.67 -23.58
N SER A 411 -46.36 27.58 -23.61
CA SER A 411 -47.06 26.98 -24.77
C SER A 411 -46.37 26.64 -26.12
N ALA A 412 -46.34 25.33 -26.37
CA ALA A 412 -46.99 24.63 -27.50
C ALA A 412 -46.42 24.64 -28.95
N LYS A 413 -46.19 23.41 -29.47
CA LYS A 413 -46.89 22.89 -30.68
C LYS A 413 -46.85 21.35 -30.79
N LYS A 414 -47.83 20.81 -31.54
CA LYS A 414 -48.03 19.38 -31.90
C LYS A 414 -46.97 18.92 -32.92
N ALA A 415 -46.77 17.65 -33.28
CA ALA A 415 -47.55 16.40 -33.15
C ALA A 415 -46.57 15.21 -32.89
N SER A 416 -46.84 13.90 -32.99
CA SER A 416 -47.88 13.06 -33.65
C SER A 416 -48.19 11.78 -32.82
N MET A 417 -48.93 10.82 -33.40
CA MET A 417 -49.28 9.52 -32.81
C MET A 417 -48.56 8.35 -33.48
N VAL A 418 -48.19 7.32 -32.71
CA VAL A 418 -48.50 5.89 -33.02
C VAL A 418 -48.90 5.22 -31.70
N ASN A 419 -49.83 4.26 -31.76
CA ASN A 419 -50.51 3.66 -30.61
C ASN A 419 -50.41 2.13 -30.69
N PHE A 420 -50.32 1.41 -29.56
CA PHE A 420 -51.20 0.29 -29.18
C PHE A 420 -50.69 -0.58 -28.01
N ASN A 421 -51.55 -0.74 -27.00
CA ASN A 421 -51.81 -1.86 -26.06
C ASN A 421 -50.74 -2.98 -25.96
N SER A 422 -50.35 -3.44 -24.75
CA SER A 422 -51.18 -4.26 -23.83
C SER A 422 -50.26 -4.81 -22.71
N ALA A 423 -50.67 -5.36 -21.57
CA ALA A 423 -51.93 -5.34 -20.82
C ALA A 423 -51.60 -5.66 -19.33
N THR A 424 -52.44 -5.21 -18.39
CA THR A 424 -52.45 -5.70 -17.00
C THR A 424 -53.77 -6.37 -16.68
N PRO A 425 -53.76 -7.34 -15.75
CA PRO A 425 -54.86 -7.51 -14.82
C PRO A 425 -54.42 -7.31 -13.36
N LYS A 426 -55.41 -7.08 -12.50
CA LYS A 426 -55.30 -6.60 -11.11
C LYS A 426 -55.45 -7.72 -10.07
N SER A 427 -55.37 -7.32 -8.79
CA SER A 427 -55.89 -7.98 -7.57
C SER A 427 -54.83 -8.76 -6.77
N GLY A 428 -54.75 -8.65 -5.44
CA GLY A 428 -55.51 -7.82 -4.48
C GLY A 428 -55.06 -8.08 -3.02
N SER A 429 -55.55 -7.28 -2.07
CA SER A 429 -55.55 -7.46 -0.57
C SER A 429 -54.55 -8.45 0.08
N GLY A 430 -53.72 -8.11 1.08
CA GLY A 430 -53.69 -6.97 2.01
C GLY A 430 -53.91 -7.42 3.47
N PHE A 431 -52.94 -7.21 4.38
CA PHE A 431 -53.16 -7.26 5.83
C PHE A 431 -52.11 -6.48 6.65
N LYS A 432 -52.41 -6.25 7.94
CA LYS A 432 -51.80 -5.27 8.86
C LYS A 432 -50.57 -5.80 9.64
N LYS A 433 -49.72 -4.85 10.11
CA LYS A 433 -49.08 -4.75 11.45
C LYS A 433 -48.46 -3.35 11.56
N TRP A 434 -48.99 -2.45 12.37
CA TRP A 434 -48.76 -2.21 13.80
C TRP A 434 -47.35 -1.68 14.18
N LEU A 435 -47.40 -0.55 14.88
CA LEU A 435 -46.36 0.36 15.35
C LEU A 435 -45.57 -0.21 16.54
N TYR A 436 -44.32 0.23 16.74
CA TYR A 436 -43.86 0.79 18.03
C TYR A 436 -42.59 1.63 17.83
N ALA A 437 -42.64 2.90 18.25
CA ALA A 437 -41.48 3.77 18.41
C ALA A 437 -41.38 4.13 19.90
N GLY A 438 -40.20 3.93 20.50
CA GLY A 438 -39.91 4.28 21.89
C GLY A 438 -39.24 5.65 21.96
N ILE A 439 -39.77 6.54 22.80
CA ILE A 439 -39.24 7.89 23.05
C ILE A 439 -38.30 7.86 24.27
N ALA A 440 -37.27 8.71 24.24
CA ALA A 440 -36.25 8.84 25.28
C ALA A 440 -36.74 9.53 26.57
N ALA A 441 -36.02 9.31 27.68
CA ALA A 441 -36.06 10.16 28.87
C ALA A 441 -34.71 10.13 29.62
N VAL A 442 -34.21 11.31 30.01
CA VAL A 442 -32.98 11.52 30.80
C VAL A 442 -33.27 12.55 31.90
N VAL A 443 -33.04 12.18 33.17
CA VAL A 443 -32.88 13.07 34.35
C VAL A 443 -32.05 12.26 35.37
N VAL A 444 -30.75 12.50 35.54
CA VAL A 444 -30.09 13.46 36.47
C VAL A 444 -30.44 13.25 37.95
N LEU A 445 -29.43 12.95 38.76
CA LEU A 445 -29.23 13.51 40.12
C LEU A 445 -27.77 13.29 40.55
N GLY A 446 -27.21 14.23 41.32
CA GLY A 446 -25.84 14.13 41.85
C GLY A 446 -25.64 14.97 43.11
N ALA A 447 -24.55 14.69 43.83
CA ALA A 447 -23.92 15.47 44.91
C ALA A 447 -22.59 14.76 45.27
N GLY A 448 -21.51 15.40 45.72
CA GLY A 448 -21.27 16.82 45.95
C GLY A 448 -20.31 17.01 47.14
N ALA A 449 -19.19 17.69 46.96
CA ALA A 449 -18.30 18.14 48.04
C ALA A 449 -17.52 19.40 47.62
N MET A 450 -17.59 20.45 48.44
CA MET A 450 -16.83 21.71 48.31
C MET A 450 -15.72 21.80 49.37
N ILE A 451 -14.67 22.58 49.10
CA ILE A 451 -14.19 23.75 49.89
C ILE A 451 -12.90 24.28 49.18
N VAL A 452 -12.90 25.40 48.43
CA VAL A 452 -12.61 26.83 48.76
C VAL A 452 -11.28 27.12 49.52
N PRO A 453 -10.63 28.31 49.34
CA PRO A 453 -9.56 28.52 48.37
C PRO A 453 -8.26 29.06 49.00
N ASN A 454 -7.20 29.27 48.20
CA ASN A 454 -6.15 30.22 48.58
C ASN A 454 -5.54 30.94 47.36
N MET A 455 -5.43 32.26 47.46
CA MET A 455 -4.62 33.06 46.52
C MET A 455 -3.16 33.07 46.99
N LEU A 456 -2.23 32.91 46.06
CA LEU A 456 -0.99 33.70 45.98
C LEU A 456 -0.31 33.38 44.65
N GLY A 457 0.17 34.41 43.96
CA GLY A 457 0.90 34.24 42.71
C GLY A 457 2.22 33.51 42.95
N GLY A 458 2.39 32.38 42.28
CA GLY A 458 3.65 31.65 42.16
C GLY A 458 3.64 30.98 40.79
N GLN A 459 4.74 31.09 40.05
CA GLN A 459 4.88 30.40 38.77
C GLN A 459 4.77 28.89 39.02
N GLU A 460 3.84 28.20 38.34
CA GLU A 460 3.83 26.74 38.33
C GLU A 460 5.03 26.23 37.52
N THR A 461 6.15 26.06 38.21
CA THR A 461 7.26 25.26 37.71
C THR A 461 6.81 23.80 37.67
N PHE A 462 6.36 23.33 36.49
CA PHE A 462 6.01 21.94 36.28
C PHE A 462 7.19 21.02 36.63
N GLN A 463 7.05 20.25 37.71
CA GLN A 463 7.95 19.15 38.02
C GLN A 463 7.44 17.87 37.35
N VAL A 464 8.10 17.47 36.27
CA VAL A 464 7.84 16.20 35.59
C VAL A 464 8.41 15.04 36.41
N SER A 465 7.60 14.01 36.65
CA SER A 465 8.00 12.82 37.41
C SER A 465 8.84 11.86 36.54
N PRO A 466 10.02 11.36 37.00
CA PRO A 466 10.91 10.54 36.19
C PRO A 466 10.65 9.04 36.36
N GLN A 467 9.49 8.55 35.91
CA GLN A 467 9.21 7.12 35.74
C GLN A 467 8.42 6.86 34.45
N MET A 468 9.13 6.69 33.33
CA MET A 468 8.56 6.19 32.07
C MET A 468 8.67 4.66 32.02
N ASP A 469 7.52 4.00 31.88
CA ASP A 469 7.41 2.58 31.46
C ASP A 469 7.78 2.44 29.97
N GLU A 470 8.30 1.28 29.54
CA GLU A 470 8.82 1.01 28.18
C GLU A 470 7.80 1.21 27.04
N LYS A 471 6.53 1.43 27.38
CA LYS A 471 5.42 1.69 26.45
C LYS A 471 5.40 3.09 25.83
N HIS A 472 6.29 4.00 26.21
CA HIS A 472 6.27 5.41 25.81
C HIS A 472 7.28 5.79 24.70
N LEU A 473 7.74 4.82 23.89
CA LEU A 473 8.34 5.15 22.59
C LEU A 473 7.29 5.83 21.71
N ALA A 474 7.63 7.01 21.18
CA ALA A 474 6.70 7.92 20.51
C ALA A 474 6.22 7.36 19.16
N ARG A 475 5.22 6.48 19.19
CA ARG A 475 4.54 6.00 17.99
C ARG A 475 3.71 7.13 17.38
N VAL A 476 4.14 7.59 16.21
CA VAL A 476 3.36 8.48 15.36
C VAL A 476 2.16 7.68 14.84
N ASP A 477 0.95 8.04 15.28
CA ASP A 477 -0.27 7.45 14.72
C ASP A 477 -0.51 7.92 13.27
N SER A 478 -1.38 7.21 12.55
CA SER A 478 -1.65 7.49 11.12
C SER A 478 -2.12 8.93 10.88
N LYS A 479 -2.93 9.49 11.78
CA LYS A 479 -3.42 10.87 11.69
C LYS A 479 -2.29 11.89 11.90
N THR A 480 -1.35 11.60 12.80
CA THR A 480 -0.16 12.40 13.02
C THR A 480 0.78 12.35 11.81
N ALA A 481 0.91 11.19 11.16
CA ALA A 481 1.71 11.03 9.94
C ALA A 481 1.18 11.84 8.74
N GLU A 482 -0.12 12.18 8.70
CA GLU A 482 -0.71 13.00 7.63
C GLU A 482 -0.43 14.50 7.76
N ILE A 483 -0.20 15.01 8.98
CA ILE A 483 -0.03 16.45 9.26
C ILE A 483 1.42 16.91 9.43
N MET A 484 2.34 15.98 9.73
CA MET A 484 3.75 16.30 9.92
C MET A 484 4.50 16.45 8.59
N PRO A 485 5.57 17.28 8.53
CA PRO A 485 6.44 17.31 7.35
C PRO A 485 7.13 15.95 7.18
N ALA A 486 7.22 15.46 5.95
CA ALA A 486 7.89 14.19 5.64
C ALA A 486 9.34 14.13 6.19
N ALA A 487 10.05 15.26 6.17
CA ALA A 487 11.39 15.38 6.76
C ALA A 487 11.41 15.13 8.28
N PHE A 488 10.40 15.57 9.03
CA PHE A 488 10.28 15.30 10.46
C PHE A 488 9.94 13.83 10.73
N LEU A 489 9.00 13.25 9.96
CA LEU A 489 8.61 11.86 10.05
C LEU A 489 9.77 10.90 9.79
N GLU A 490 10.57 11.17 8.76
CA GLU A 490 11.80 10.41 8.46
C GLU A 490 12.78 10.39 9.65
N LYS A 491 12.90 11.51 10.39
CA LYS A 491 13.78 11.58 11.57
C LYS A 491 13.17 10.92 12.81
N ILE A 492 11.85 10.94 12.98
CA ILE A 492 11.18 10.19 14.07
C ILE A 492 11.30 8.68 13.84
N ASP A 493 11.03 8.20 12.62
CA ASP A 493 11.09 6.78 12.28
C ASP A 493 12.52 6.22 12.42
N TYR A 494 13.54 7.03 12.09
CA TYR A 494 14.94 6.69 12.35
C TYR A 494 15.22 6.36 13.83
N CYS A 495 14.64 7.13 14.75
CA CYS A 495 14.83 6.98 16.20
C CYS A 495 13.96 5.89 16.83
N ASN A 496 12.76 5.65 16.29
CA ASN A 496 11.84 4.62 16.78
C ASN A 496 12.25 3.19 16.39
N ASN A 497 13.30 3.01 15.60
CA ASN A 497 13.78 1.71 15.16
C ASN A 497 14.69 1.05 16.22
N PRO A 498 14.23 -0.01 16.95
CA PRO A 498 15.00 -0.62 18.02
C PRO A 498 16.32 -1.26 17.55
N SER A 499 16.40 -1.65 16.27
CA SER A 499 17.63 -2.22 15.67
C SER A 499 18.76 -1.20 15.47
N LYS A 500 18.48 0.10 15.66
CA LYS A 500 19.46 1.20 15.61
C LYS A 500 19.81 1.79 16.97
N SER A 501 19.41 1.12 18.06
CA SER A 501 19.92 1.45 19.39
C SER A 501 21.44 1.20 19.46
N TYR A 502 22.22 2.26 19.70
CA TYR A 502 23.66 2.13 19.89
C TYR A 502 23.96 1.41 21.20
N SER A 503 24.68 0.29 21.13
CA SER A 503 24.94 -0.59 22.26
C SER A 503 25.96 -0.03 23.27
N SER A 504 25.45 0.65 24.31
CA SER A 504 26.08 0.83 25.63
C SER A 504 25.04 1.45 26.58
N LEU A 505 24.85 1.07 27.84
CA LEU A 505 25.55 0.13 28.74
C LEU A 505 24.60 -0.20 29.93
N ASP A 506 25.08 -0.89 30.96
CA ASP A 506 24.34 -1.26 32.19
C ASP A 506 23.37 -0.19 32.76
N TRP A 507 22.16 -0.65 33.10
CA TRP A 507 20.99 0.15 33.49
C TRP A 507 21.03 0.77 34.90
N ALA A 508 22.21 0.94 35.51
CA ALA A 508 22.31 1.47 36.88
C ALA A 508 23.66 2.14 37.20
N LYS A 509 23.86 3.41 36.76
CA LYS A 509 24.56 4.44 37.58
C LYS A 509 24.59 5.89 37.07
N ASP A 510 24.45 6.19 35.77
CA ASP A 510 24.63 7.56 35.28
C ASP A 510 23.36 8.43 35.25
N LYS A 511 23.48 9.65 35.79
CA LYS A 511 22.43 10.68 35.83
C LYS A 511 22.33 11.49 34.52
N GLU A 512 22.23 10.82 33.38
CA GLU A 512 21.83 11.44 32.12
C GLU A 512 20.76 10.56 31.44
N SER A 513 19.48 10.83 31.71
CA SER A 513 18.36 10.22 30.99
C SER A 513 18.30 10.80 29.57
N ARG A 514 18.77 10.04 28.59
CA ARG A 514 18.94 10.52 27.20
C ARG A 514 17.63 10.42 26.41
N SER A 515 17.08 11.57 26.04
CA SER A 515 16.33 11.70 24.79
C SER A 515 17.20 11.25 23.60
N CYS A 516 16.60 10.92 22.46
CA CYS A 516 17.28 10.22 21.37
C CYS A 516 18.44 11.03 20.75
N ARG A 517 19.66 10.87 21.29
CA ARG A 517 20.90 11.39 20.67
C ARG A 517 21.16 10.69 19.33
N PHE A 518 21.89 11.39 18.46
CA PHE A 518 22.47 10.94 17.19
C PHE A 518 21.58 10.97 15.93
N VAL A 519 21.42 12.17 15.36
CA VAL A 519 21.40 12.33 13.89
C VAL A 519 22.68 13.08 13.52
N LYS A 520 23.59 12.39 12.81
CA LYS A 520 24.92 12.92 12.44
C LYS A 520 24.85 14.15 11.52
N ASP A 521 23.73 14.33 10.85
CA ASP A 521 23.51 15.31 9.78
C ASP A 521 22.59 16.47 10.21
N LEU A 522 22.31 16.63 11.52
CA LEU A 522 21.66 17.82 12.05
C LEU A 522 22.63 19.03 11.97
N PRO A 523 22.12 20.27 11.74
CA PRO A 523 22.88 21.49 12.04
C PRO A 523 23.34 21.43 13.49
N ALA A 524 24.62 21.70 13.73
CA ALA A 524 25.37 21.33 14.94
C ALA A 524 24.63 21.59 16.27
N ALA A 525 23.85 20.62 16.72
CA ALA A 525 23.07 20.70 17.94
C ALA A 525 23.91 20.21 19.14
N PRO A 526 23.82 20.88 20.31
CA PRO A 526 24.31 20.35 21.58
C PRO A 526 23.76 18.96 21.86
N ALA A 527 24.49 18.18 22.68
CA ALA A 527 24.19 16.76 22.85
C ALA A 527 22.83 16.42 23.51
N ASN A 528 22.00 17.38 23.92
CA ASN A 528 20.78 17.15 24.70
C ASN A 528 19.55 17.85 24.09
N THR A 529 19.20 17.44 22.87
CA THR A 529 17.92 17.78 22.22
C THR A 529 16.92 16.65 22.42
N GLY A 530 15.69 16.99 22.82
CA GLY A 530 14.56 16.07 22.88
C GLY A 530 13.44 16.51 21.94
N TYR A 531 12.58 15.59 21.53
CA TYR A 531 11.37 15.91 20.79
C TYR A 531 10.25 14.98 21.24
N TYR A 532 9.02 15.48 21.22
CA TYR A 532 7.85 14.75 21.67
C TYR A 532 6.68 14.99 20.71
N THR A 533 6.05 13.91 20.29
CA THR A 533 4.73 13.88 19.63
C THR A 533 3.72 13.34 20.63
N ASN A 534 2.45 13.75 20.51
CA ASN A 534 1.49 13.66 21.61
C ASN A 534 1.28 12.23 22.16
N ASN A 535 1.57 12.07 23.45
CA ASN A 535 0.76 11.23 24.34
C ASN A 535 0.75 11.84 25.76
N PHE A 536 0.12 13.02 25.88
CA PHE A 536 0.11 13.86 27.08
C PHE A 536 -0.93 13.41 28.14
N ASP A 537 -0.71 12.24 28.76
CA ASP A 537 -1.29 11.96 30.09
C ASP A 537 -0.55 12.73 31.22
N VAL A 538 0.49 13.49 30.86
CA VAL A 538 1.43 14.17 31.79
C VAL A 538 0.82 15.42 32.44
N PHE A 539 -0.27 15.97 31.90
CA PHE A 539 -0.95 17.15 32.41
C PHE A 539 -2.43 16.82 32.70
N GLN A 540 -2.79 16.73 33.98
CA GLN A 540 -4.13 16.28 34.40
C GLN A 540 -5.25 17.22 33.92
N GLY A 541 -5.84 16.92 32.76
CA GLY A 541 -7.06 17.55 32.24
C GLY A 541 -6.86 18.78 31.34
N ALA A 542 -5.66 19.05 30.83
CA ALA A 542 -5.41 20.12 29.86
C ALA A 542 -5.37 19.60 28.42
N THR A 543 -5.89 20.35 27.45
CA THR A 543 -5.77 20.01 26.02
C THR A 543 -4.42 20.44 25.45
N ALA A 544 -4.03 19.90 24.29
CA ALA A 544 -2.82 20.35 23.57
C ALA A 544 -2.87 21.86 23.24
N LYS A 545 -4.07 22.42 23.04
CA LYS A 545 -4.29 23.85 22.82
C LYS A 545 -4.07 24.67 24.08
N ASP A 546 -4.55 24.20 25.23
CA ASP A 546 -4.33 24.86 26.52
C ASP A 546 -2.83 24.88 26.86
N VAL A 547 -2.12 23.78 26.63
CA VAL A 547 -0.67 23.70 26.80
C VAL A 547 0.05 24.66 25.84
N TYR A 548 -0.36 24.69 24.57
CA TYR A 548 0.24 25.61 23.59
C TYR A 548 0.02 27.08 23.95
N GLU A 549 -1.20 27.49 24.28
CA GLU A 549 -1.52 28.87 24.66
C GLU A 549 -0.87 29.25 26.00
N ALA A 550 -0.75 28.32 26.96
CA ALA A 550 0.01 28.56 28.20
C ALA A 550 1.52 28.77 27.93
N MET A 551 2.10 27.99 27.01
CA MET A 551 3.48 28.21 26.56
C MET A 551 3.62 29.56 25.84
N LYS A 552 2.77 29.83 24.84
CA LYS A 552 2.79 31.03 23.99
C LYS A 552 2.60 32.33 24.76
N ASN A 553 1.66 32.38 25.72
CA ASN A 553 1.36 33.58 26.48
C ASN A 553 2.21 33.75 27.75
N SER A 554 3.22 32.89 27.95
CA SER A 554 4.17 33.02 29.06
C SER A 554 5.15 34.18 28.85
N ASP A 555 5.57 34.87 29.92
CA ASP A 555 6.60 35.93 29.88
C ASP A 555 7.97 35.44 29.33
N SER A 556 8.15 34.12 29.22
CA SER A 556 9.29 33.46 28.58
C SER A 556 9.22 33.38 27.04
N THR A 557 8.07 33.68 26.42
CA THR A 557 7.91 33.64 24.95
C THR A 557 8.54 34.87 24.33
N LYS A 558 9.75 34.71 23.83
CA LYS A 558 10.52 35.85 23.29
C LYS A 558 10.42 35.98 21.77
N ARG A 559 10.14 34.89 21.03
CA ARG A 559 10.46 34.83 19.59
C ARG A 559 9.43 34.01 18.80
N GLU A 560 8.81 34.66 17.81
CA GLU A 560 7.82 34.08 16.91
C GLU A 560 8.44 33.96 15.50
N PHE A 561 8.60 32.73 14.99
CA PHE A 561 9.32 32.45 13.74
C PHE A 561 8.37 32.28 12.54
N GLN A 562 7.16 31.77 12.77
CA GLN A 562 6.13 31.63 11.74
C GLN A 562 4.75 31.79 12.38
N LYS A 563 3.93 32.71 11.86
CA LYS A 563 2.51 32.80 12.20
C LYS A 563 1.71 31.70 11.50
N ALA A 564 0.68 31.15 12.15
CA ALA A 564 -0.29 30.28 11.48
C ALA A 564 -0.89 30.97 10.24
N LYS A 565 -0.89 30.30 9.09
CA LYS A 565 -1.52 30.81 7.86
C LYS A 565 -1.93 29.69 6.90
N GLY A 566 -3.22 29.43 6.80
CA GLY A 566 -3.74 28.25 6.09
C GLY A 566 -3.25 26.98 6.78
N ASN A 567 -2.81 25.98 6.01
CA ASN A 567 -2.26 24.72 6.55
C ASN A 567 -0.81 24.84 7.07
N ARG A 568 -0.30 26.04 7.37
CA ARG A 568 1.05 26.20 7.97
C ARG A 568 0.94 26.28 9.48
N PRO A 569 1.74 25.51 10.24
CA PRO A 569 1.77 25.62 11.68
C PRO A 569 2.37 26.95 12.13
N GLU A 570 1.95 27.40 13.31
CA GLU A 570 2.63 28.44 14.06
C GLU A 570 3.91 27.87 14.69
N VAL A 571 5.00 28.63 14.71
CA VAL A 571 6.29 28.21 15.28
C VAL A 571 6.80 29.30 16.21
N VAL A 572 6.93 28.98 17.50
CA VAL A 572 7.39 29.89 18.55
C VAL A 572 8.50 29.24 19.38
N ALA A 573 9.43 30.04 19.88
CA ALA A 573 10.42 29.60 20.87
C ALA A 573 10.13 30.24 22.23
N VAL A 574 10.13 29.41 23.26
CA VAL A 574 9.81 29.75 24.65
C VAL A 574 11.01 29.42 25.53
N GLU A 575 11.59 30.43 26.19
CA GLU A 575 12.82 30.31 26.99
C GLU A 575 12.50 30.21 28.49
N GLN A 576 12.34 28.99 29.01
CA GLN A 576 12.10 28.76 30.44
C GLN A 576 13.38 28.29 31.16
N ASN A 577 13.90 29.15 32.02
CA ASN A 577 15.14 28.93 32.79
C ASN A 577 16.37 28.70 31.87
N LYS A 578 16.99 27.52 31.96
CA LYS A 578 18.13 27.11 31.10
C LYS A 578 17.68 26.39 29.83
N TYR A 579 16.37 26.29 29.60
CA TYR A 579 15.79 25.52 28.51
C TYR A 579 15.14 26.43 27.49
N THR A 580 15.31 26.09 26.23
CA THR A 580 14.49 26.62 25.15
C THR A 580 13.66 25.49 24.58
N ALA A 581 12.35 25.66 24.59
CA ALA A 581 11.42 24.77 23.90
C ALA A 581 10.90 25.47 22.65
N ILE A 582 10.93 24.77 21.51
CA ILE A 582 10.35 25.25 20.26
C ILE A 582 9.05 24.49 20.07
N ALA A 583 7.95 25.24 20.10
CA ALA A 583 6.59 24.73 19.96
C ALA A 583 6.09 24.99 18.54
N VAL A 584 5.59 23.93 17.90
CA VAL A 584 5.02 23.93 16.55
C VAL A 584 3.55 23.53 16.66
N TRP A 585 2.66 24.48 16.36
CA TRP A 585 1.22 24.34 16.59
C TRP A 585 0.41 24.33 15.30
N TYR A 586 -0.40 23.29 15.13
CA TYR A 586 -1.27 23.08 13.98
C TYR A 586 -2.71 23.44 14.36
N GLU A 587 -3.06 24.73 14.26
CA GLU A 587 -4.36 25.29 14.69
C GLU A 587 -5.58 24.53 14.15
N LYS A 588 -5.53 24.04 12.91
CA LYS A 588 -6.66 23.34 12.26
C LYS A 588 -6.89 21.94 12.83
N ASP A 589 -5.81 21.26 13.23
CA ASP A 589 -5.81 19.85 13.61
C ASP A 589 -5.65 19.68 15.14
N GLU A 590 -5.62 20.81 15.86
CA GLU A 590 -5.42 20.98 17.30
C GLU A 590 -4.22 20.20 17.85
N TYR A 591 -3.12 20.18 17.08
CA TYR A 591 -1.94 19.38 17.34
C TYR A 591 -0.72 20.23 17.73
N LEU A 592 -0.06 19.85 18.83
CA LEU A 592 1.19 20.44 19.31
C LEU A 592 2.36 19.44 19.15
N VAL A 593 3.41 19.85 18.44
CA VAL A 593 4.75 19.27 18.57
C VAL A 593 5.59 20.22 19.41
N PHE A 594 6.42 19.68 20.29
CA PHE A 594 7.49 20.47 20.90
C PHE A 594 8.80 19.71 20.90
N PHE A 595 9.89 20.46 20.81
CA PHE A 595 11.24 19.96 21.01
C PHE A 595 11.98 20.87 21.97
N ASP A 596 12.66 20.28 22.95
CA ASP A 596 13.32 20.95 24.05
C ASP A 596 14.83 20.80 23.99
N GLU A 597 15.52 21.83 24.48
CA GLU A 597 16.97 21.89 24.47
C GLU A 597 17.50 22.39 25.81
N TYR A 598 18.55 21.75 26.32
CA TYR A 598 19.29 22.13 27.53
C TYR A 598 20.19 23.37 27.37
N ALA A 599 20.07 24.10 26.25
CA ALA A 599 20.83 25.29 25.90
C ALA A 599 19.91 26.40 25.36
N GLN A 600 20.45 27.61 25.21
CA GLN A 600 19.74 28.74 24.60
C GLN A 600 20.23 28.94 23.14
N PRO A 601 19.56 28.37 22.14
CA PRO A 601 19.93 28.51 20.74
C PRO A 601 19.70 29.94 20.25
N THR A 602 20.50 30.34 19.25
CA THR A 602 20.28 31.58 18.51
C THR A 602 19.13 31.47 17.52
N ASP A 603 18.57 32.61 17.10
CA ASP A 603 17.46 32.64 16.12
C ASP A 603 17.79 31.92 14.82
N ASN A 604 19.05 31.96 14.41
CA ASN A 604 19.52 31.29 13.22
C ASN A 604 19.58 29.76 13.40
N GLU A 605 19.94 29.25 14.58
CA GLU A 605 19.92 27.81 14.87
C GLU A 605 18.48 27.30 14.94
N VAL A 606 17.58 28.01 15.64
CA VAL A 606 16.13 27.70 15.66
C VAL A 606 15.54 27.70 14.25
N ALA A 607 15.86 28.71 13.42
CA ALA A 607 15.42 28.78 12.04
C ALA A 607 15.97 27.61 11.20
N GLN A 608 17.25 27.28 11.34
CA GLN A 608 17.88 26.16 10.63
C GLN A 608 17.27 24.82 11.02
N TRP A 609 16.94 24.58 12.28
CA TRP A 609 16.26 23.35 12.71
C TRP A 609 14.81 23.30 12.21
N GLY A 610 14.07 24.40 12.30
CA GLY A 610 12.73 24.48 11.71
C GLY A 610 12.75 24.22 10.19
N GLN A 611 13.78 24.69 9.48
CA GLN A 611 13.98 24.38 8.06
C GLN A 611 14.39 22.91 7.82
N TYR A 612 15.24 22.35 8.68
CA TYR A 612 15.73 20.97 8.59
C TYR A 612 14.61 19.95 8.79
N PHE A 613 13.76 20.16 9.80
CA PHE A 613 12.58 19.34 10.06
C PHE A 613 11.39 19.69 9.14
N GLY A 614 11.47 20.74 8.33
CA GLY A 614 10.46 21.10 7.33
C GLY A 614 9.27 21.92 7.85
N PHE A 615 9.34 22.42 9.09
CA PHE A 615 8.32 23.32 9.68
C PHE A 615 8.43 24.78 9.18
N LEU A 616 9.65 25.21 8.81
CA LEU A 616 9.94 26.53 8.26
C LEU A 616 10.45 26.41 6.82
N LYS A 617 10.28 27.47 6.02
CA LYS A 617 10.84 27.54 4.67
C LYS A 617 12.30 27.99 4.69
N LYS A 618 13.09 27.44 3.76
CA LYS A 618 14.45 27.89 3.45
C LYS A 618 14.47 29.35 2.99
#